data_AF-A0A1H5C8L5-F1
#
_entry.id   AF-A0A1H5C8L5-F1
#
_cell.length_a   1.000
_cell.length_b   1.000
_cell.length_c   1.000
_cell.angle_alpha   90.00
_cell.angle_beta   90.00
_cell.angle_gamma   90.00
#
_symmetry.space_group_name_H-M   'P 1'
#
loop_
_entity.id
_entity.type
_entity.pdbx_description
1 polymer ?
#
loop_
_entity_poly.entity_id
_entity_poly.type
_entity_poly.pdbx_seq_one_letter_code
_entity_poly.pdbx_strand_id
1 'polypeptide(L)'
;MAEPESPAHEAGATMPARTTARWIAILVVVASGYYLGGRLGLSPAPVRDQVTPWWPPTGIAVVSLLFFGRPAVPGILLGAAAVNASLRPGAAAVVGITVGNTLAPVLAWTLLTGVSSGRSSTGSGTP
;
A
#
# COMPACT_ATOMS: atom_id res chain seq x y z
N MET A 1 8.72 -30.52 48.02
CA MET A 1 9.77 -30.15 47.05
C MET A 1 9.07 -29.29 46.01
N ALA A 2 9.42 -28.01 45.93
CA ALA A 2 8.74 -26.97 45.13
C ALA A 2 8.90 -27.18 43.61
N GLU A 3 7.97 -26.61 42.83
CA GLU A 3 7.82 -26.70 41.37
C GLU A 3 9.05 -26.27 40.56
N PRO A 4 9.10 -26.59 39.26
CA PRO A 4 9.55 -25.63 38.26
C PRO A 4 8.34 -25.07 37.51
N GLU A 5 8.13 -23.79 37.76
CA GLU A 5 7.25 -22.87 37.05
C GLU A 5 7.27 -22.98 35.51
N SER A 6 6.07 -22.90 34.94
CA SER A 6 5.80 -22.64 33.52
C SER A 6 6.33 -21.27 33.07
N PRO A 7 7.18 -21.16 32.04
CA PRO A 7 7.43 -19.88 31.40
C PRO A 7 6.39 -19.64 30.28
N ALA A 8 5.22 -19.17 30.68
CA ALA A 8 4.20 -18.63 29.78
C ALA A 8 4.44 -17.15 29.37
N HIS A 9 5.68 -16.70 29.12
CA HIS A 9 5.91 -15.24 28.93
C HIS A 9 7.01 -14.70 27.99
N GLU A 10 7.51 -15.43 27.00
CA GLU A 10 8.52 -14.85 26.07
C GLU A 10 8.12 -14.82 24.58
N ALA A 11 6.83 -14.61 24.29
CA ALA A 11 6.38 -14.25 22.94
C ALA A 11 6.53 -12.75 22.66
N GLY A 12 7.64 -12.15 23.09
CA GLY A 12 8.07 -10.82 22.65
C GLY A 12 8.98 -10.95 21.44
N ALA A 13 8.42 -11.35 20.29
CA ALA A 13 9.19 -11.46 19.05
C ALA A 13 9.68 -10.07 18.61
N THR A 14 10.82 -9.64 19.16
CA THR A 14 11.56 -8.48 18.69
C THR A 14 11.96 -8.74 17.25
N MET A 15 11.32 -8.05 16.32
CA MET A 15 11.62 -8.21 14.89
C MET A 15 13.11 -7.96 14.66
N PRO A 16 13.82 -8.84 13.93
CA PRO A 16 15.23 -8.64 13.67
C PRO A 16 15.43 -7.30 12.95
N ALA A 17 16.45 -6.54 13.35
CA ALA A 17 16.67 -5.15 12.90
C ALA A 17 16.64 -4.98 11.37
N ARG A 18 17.06 -6.01 10.62
CA ARG A 18 17.01 -6.07 9.15
C ARG A 18 15.58 -6.05 8.59
N THR A 19 14.64 -6.73 9.23
CA THR A 19 13.22 -6.75 8.84
C THR A 19 12.57 -5.39 9.10
N THR A 20 12.87 -4.77 10.25
CA THR A 20 12.39 -3.43 10.59
C THR A 20 12.93 -2.38 9.61
N ALA A 21 14.25 -2.39 9.34
CA ALA A 21 14.86 -1.46 8.39
C ALA A 21 14.26 -1.60 6.98
N ARG A 22 14.07 -2.84 6.50
CA ARG A 22 13.41 -3.10 5.21
C ARG A 22 11.98 -2.57 5.18
N TRP A 23 11.22 -2.78 6.25
CA TRP A 23 9.84 -2.31 6.33
C TRP A 23 9.74 -0.78 6.32
N ILE A 24 10.61 -0.10 7.08
CA ILE A 24 10.72 1.36 7.07
C ILE A 24 11.09 1.86 5.67
N ALA A 25 12.04 1.21 4.99
CA ALA A 25 12.41 1.58 3.62
C ALA A 25 11.22 1.45 2.65
N ILE A 26 10.45 0.36 2.72
CA ILE A 26 9.23 0.18 1.92
C ILE A 26 8.24 1.31 2.21
N LEU A 27 7.99 1.61 3.49
CA LEU A 27 7.06 2.66 3.91
C LEU A 27 7.48 4.01 3.32
N VAL A 28 8.74 4.41 3.48
CA VAL A 28 9.27 5.70 3.02
C VAL A 28 9.20 5.81 1.49
N VAL A 29 9.64 4.78 0.77
CA VAL A 29 9.64 4.78 -0.70
C VAL A 29 8.22 4.87 -1.24
N VAL A 30 7.30 4.06 -0.71
CA VAL A 30 5.91 4.02 -1.18
C VAL A 30 5.18 5.32 -0.86
N ALA A 31 5.31 5.84 0.37
CA ALA A 31 4.68 7.10 0.76
C ALA A 31 5.20 8.28 -0.10
N SER A 32 6.51 8.35 -0.32
CA SER A 32 7.13 9.40 -1.13
C SER A 32 6.71 9.30 -2.60
N GLY A 33 6.74 8.10 -3.18
CA GLY A 33 6.30 7.86 -4.55
C GLY A 33 4.84 8.22 -4.76
N TYR A 34 3.96 7.79 -3.85
CA TYR A 34 2.54 8.14 -3.88
C TYR A 34 2.36 9.66 -3.80
N TYR A 35 3.03 10.31 -2.84
CA TYR A 35 2.91 11.74 -2.63
C TYR A 35 3.35 12.56 -3.84
N LEU A 36 4.56 12.28 -4.35
CA LEU A 36 5.12 12.96 -5.51
C LEU A 36 4.28 12.71 -6.77
N GLY A 37 3.82 11.48 -7.00
CA GLY A 37 2.91 11.17 -8.09
C GLY A 37 1.61 11.97 -8.01
N GLY A 38 1.09 12.19 -6.79
CA GLY A 38 -0.12 12.98 -6.56
C GLY A 38 0.12 14.46 -6.84
N ARG A 39 1.25 15.00 -6.38
CA ARG A 39 1.64 16.40 -6.65
C ARG A 39 1.85 16.66 -8.14
N LEU A 40 2.42 15.71 -8.88
CA LEU A 40 2.58 15.78 -10.33
C LEU A 40 1.22 15.71 -11.05
N GLY A 41 0.34 14.80 -10.63
CA GLY A 41 -1.04 14.70 -11.15
C GLY A 41 -1.88 15.97 -10.93
N LEU A 42 -1.60 16.68 -9.84
CA LEU A 42 -2.26 17.93 -9.45
C LEU A 42 -1.56 19.18 -10.03
N SER A 43 -0.46 19.03 -10.77
CA SER A 43 0.25 20.18 -11.33
C SER A 43 -0.59 20.88 -12.41
N PRO A 44 -0.67 22.22 -12.43
CA PRO A 44 -1.45 22.95 -13.43
C PRO A 44 -0.92 22.66 -14.83
N ALA A 45 -1.77 22.12 -15.71
CA ALA A 45 -1.43 21.94 -17.11
C ALA A 45 -1.20 23.30 -17.77
N PRO A 46 -0.07 23.55 -18.44
CA PRO A 46 0.24 24.84 -19.05
C PRO A 46 -0.60 25.22 -20.30
N VAL A 47 -1.54 24.40 -20.77
CA VAL A 47 -2.16 24.62 -22.08
C VAL A 47 -3.68 24.50 -22.01
N ARG A 48 -4.33 25.58 -22.45
CA ARG A 48 -5.76 25.64 -22.71
C ARG A 48 -6.16 24.48 -23.64
N ASP A 49 -7.29 23.84 -23.33
CA ASP A 49 -8.12 23.00 -24.18
C ASP A 49 -7.87 21.48 -24.29
N GLN A 50 -6.76 20.88 -23.84
CA GLN A 50 -6.64 19.40 -23.84
C GLN A 50 -5.70 18.86 -22.75
N VAL A 51 -6.25 18.44 -21.60
CA VAL A 51 -5.49 17.61 -20.63
C VAL A 51 -6.42 16.71 -19.82
N THR A 52 -6.14 15.41 -19.90
CA THR A 52 -6.67 14.41 -18.98
C THR A 52 -6.00 14.56 -17.62
N PRO A 53 -6.76 14.71 -16.52
CA PRO A 53 -6.21 14.59 -15.17
C PRO A 53 -5.61 13.20 -15.00
N TRP A 54 -4.29 13.12 -15.02
CA TRP A 54 -3.54 11.91 -14.73
C TRP A 54 -3.46 11.72 -13.21
N TRP A 55 -3.72 10.49 -12.74
CA TRP A 55 -3.56 10.13 -11.33
C TRP A 55 -2.53 8.99 -11.16
N PRO A 56 -1.21 9.27 -11.33
CA PRO A 56 -0.14 8.30 -11.12
C PRO A 56 -0.18 7.52 -9.79
N PRO A 57 -0.63 8.08 -8.65
CA PRO A 57 -0.54 7.41 -7.36
C PRO A 57 -1.20 6.03 -7.31
N THR A 58 -2.32 5.83 -8.01
CA THR A 58 -3.00 4.53 -8.01
C THR A 58 -2.15 3.44 -8.66
N GLY A 59 -1.48 3.75 -9.77
CA GLY A 59 -0.55 2.80 -10.41
C GLY A 59 0.63 2.46 -9.51
N ILE A 60 1.21 3.48 -8.86
CA ILE A 60 2.30 3.31 -7.89
C ILE A 60 1.85 2.41 -6.73
N ALA A 61 0.65 2.62 -6.20
CA ALA A 61 0.10 1.81 -5.12
C ALA A 61 -0.08 0.34 -5.53
N VAL A 62 -0.66 0.07 -6.70
CA VAL A 62 -0.84 -1.29 -7.21
C VAL A 62 0.50 -1.98 -7.45
N VAL A 63 1.45 -1.32 -8.12
CA VAL A 63 2.81 -1.88 -8.32
C VAL A 63 3.49 -2.15 -6.98
N SER A 64 3.42 -1.23 -6.03
CA SER A 64 4.00 -1.42 -4.71
C SER A 64 3.40 -2.62 -3.98
N LEU A 65 2.08 -2.84 -4.08
CA LEU A 65 1.42 -4.01 -3.52
C LEU A 65 1.82 -5.30 -4.23
N LEU A 66 2.00 -5.28 -5.56
CA LEU A 66 2.46 -6.45 -6.30
C LEU A 66 3.90 -6.86 -5.93
N PHE A 67 4.79 -5.89 -5.69
CA PHE A 67 6.20 -6.14 -5.36
C PHE A 67 6.44 -6.43 -3.88
N PHE A 68 5.80 -5.66 -2.99
CA PHE A 68 6.07 -5.69 -1.56
C PHE A 68 4.95 -6.36 -0.75
N GLY A 69 3.77 -6.54 -1.33
CA GLY A 69 2.59 -7.09 -0.64
C GLY A 69 1.99 -6.12 0.39
N ARG A 70 1.35 -6.69 1.40
CA ARG A 70 0.69 -5.99 2.52
C ARG A 70 1.58 -4.94 3.22
N PRO A 71 2.91 -5.13 3.38
CA PRO A 71 3.82 -4.11 3.89
C PRO A 71 3.75 -2.72 3.23
N ALA A 72 3.29 -2.60 1.99
CA ALA A 72 3.17 -1.32 1.30
C ALA A 72 1.95 -0.49 1.74
N VAL A 73 0.92 -1.10 2.35
CA VAL A 73 -0.36 -0.44 2.69
C VAL A 73 -0.18 0.79 3.58
N PRO A 74 0.62 0.77 4.65
CA PRO A 74 0.84 1.96 5.48
C PRO A 74 1.49 3.11 4.68
N GLY A 75 2.41 2.80 3.77
CA GLY A 75 3.02 3.79 2.89
C GLY A 75 1.99 4.45 1.96
N ILE A 76 1.10 3.66 1.37
CA ILE A 76 0.00 4.15 0.52
C ILE A 76 -0.93 5.08 1.32
N LEU A 77 -1.34 4.64 2.52
CA LEU A 77 -2.21 5.41 3.40
C LEU A 77 -1.59 6.77 3.76
N LEU A 78 -0.31 6.76 4.16
CA LEU A 78 0.42 7.98 4.52
C LEU A 78 0.60 8.92 3.33
N GLY A 79 0.97 8.38 2.17
CA GLY A 79 1.10 9.16 0.94
C GLY A 79 -0.23 9.79 0.52
N ALA A 80 -1.33 9.02 0.55
CA ALA A 80 -2.66 9.51 0.24
C ALA A 80 -3.11 10.59 1.23
N ALA A 81 -2.93 10.37 2.53
CA ALA A 81 -3.22 11.38 3.55
C ALA A 81 -2.45 12.68 3.30
N ALA A 82 -1.15 12.59 3.01
CA ALA A 82 -0.30 13.75 2.77
C ALA A 82 -0.72 14.55 1.52
N VAL A 83 -1.04 13.88 0.41
CA VAL A 83 -1.54 14.55 -0.81
C VAL A 83 -2.86 15.25 -0.52
N ASN A 84 -3.81 14.53 0.07
CA ASN A 84 -5.16 15.03 0.30
C ASN A 84 -5.21 16.15 1.34
N ALA A 85 -4.40 16.07 2.40
CA ALA A 85 -4.27 17.13 3.39
C ALA A 85 -3.69 18.42 2.77
N SER A 86 -2.80 18.30 1.79
CA SER A 86 -2.22 19.48 1.10
C SER A 86 -3.23 20.29 0.30
N LEU A 87 -4.38 19.68 -0.05
CA LEU A 87 -5.47 20.34 -0.78
C LEU A 87 -6.43 21.11 0.14
N ARG A 88 -6.25 21.01 1.47
CA ARG A 88 -7.10 21.60 2.51
C ARG A 88 -8.63 21.37 2.33
N PRO A 89 -9.10 20.16 1.95
CA PRO A 89 -10.52 19.86 2.09
C PRO A 89 -10.85 19.68 3.59
N GLY A 90 -12.14 19.69 3.95
CA GLY A 90 -12.55 19.41 5.33
C GLY A 90 -12.02 18.06 5.83
N ALA A 91 -11.75 17.94 7.14
CA ALA A 91 -11.12 16.75 7.73
C ALA A 91 -11.85 15.43 7.37
N ALA A 92 -13.18 15.43 7.37
CA ALA A 92 -13.98 14.28 6.97
C ALA A 92 -13.71 13.84 5.51
N ALA A 93 -13.54 14.81 4.60
CA ALA A 93 -13.21 14.52 3.20
C ALA A 93 -11.78 13.96 3.06
N VAL A 94 -10.80 14.52 3.79
CA VAL A 94 -9.43 13.95 3.81
C VAL A 94 -9.46 12.49 4.21
N VAL A 95 -10.19 12.14 5.28
CA VAL A 95 -10.31 10.78 5.77
C VAL A 95 -10.98 9.88 4.73
N GLY A 96 -12.15 10.27 4.22
CA GLY A 96 -12.89 9.48 3.24
C GLY A 96 -12.09 9.20 1.97
N ILE A 97 -11.44 10.22 1.40
CA ILE A 97 -10.62 10.09 0.19
C ILE A 97 -9.40 9.22 0.47
N THR A 98 -8.72 9.41 1.60
CA THR A 98 -7.54 8.63 1.99
C THR A 98 -7.87 7.14 2.13
N VAL A 99 -9.00 6.83 2.78
CA VAL A 99 -9.48 5.46 2.93
C VAL A 99 -9.78 4.85 1.56
N GLY A 100 -10.54 5.55 0.71
CA GLY A 100 -10.86 5.07 -0.64
C GLY A 100 -9.61 4.82 -1.50
N ASN A 101 -8.69 5.78 -1.49
CA ASN A 101 -7.42 5.72 -2.22
C ASN A 101 -6.48 4.60 -1.75
N THR A 102 -6.69 4.09 -0.53
CA THR A 102 -5.93 2.97 0.01
C THR A 102 -6.63 1.64 -0.26
N LEU A 103 -7.95 1.57 -0.09
CA LEU A 103 -8.74 0.36 -0.28
C LEU A 103 -8.81 -0.07 -1.76
N ALA A 104 -8.97 0.88 -2.68
CA ALA A 104 -9.07 0.58 -4.11
C ALA A 104 -7.86 -0.22 -4.65
N PRO A 105 -6.59 0.20 -4.45
CA PRO A 105 -5.44 -0.58 -4.93
C PRO A 105 -5.25 -1.88 -4.13
N VAL A 106 -5.64 -1.94 -2.85
CA VAL A 106 -5.63 -3.19 -2.08
C VAL A 106 -6.61 -4.21 -2.70
N LEU A 107 -7.82 -3.78 -3.04
CA LEU A 107 -8.81 -4.62 -3.70
C LEU A 107 -8.31 -5.10 -5.07
N ALA A 108 -7.76 -4.19 -5.88
CA ALA A 108 -7.15 -4.53 -7.16
C ALA A 108 -6.05 -5.60 -6.99
N TRP A 109 -5.15 -5.40 -6.03
CA TRP A 109 -4.10 -6.35 -5.72
C TRP A 109 -4.64 -7.73 -5.29
N THR A 110 -5.66 -7.77 -4.43
CA THR A 110 -6.28 -9.04 -4.00
C THR A 110 -6.94 -9.79 -5.16
N LEU A 111 -7.56 -9.07 -6.10
CA LEU A 111 -8.20 -9.68 -7.26
C LEU A 111 -7.17 -10.21 -8.25
N LEU A 112 -6.11 -9.44 -8.51
CA LEU A 112 -5.02 -9.83 -9.41
C LEU A 112 -4.27 -11.07 -8.91
N THR A 113 -4.00 -11.14 -7.60
CA THR A 113 -3.28 -12.27 -6.98
C THR A 113 -4.18 -13.47 -6.71
N GLY A 114 -5.49 -13.25 -6.52
CA GLY A 114 -6.48 -14.32 -6.40
C GLY A 114 -6.70 -15.07 -7.71
N VAL A 115 -6.80 -14.36 -8.84
CA VAL A 115 -7.00 -14.98 -10.18
C VAL A 115 -5.80 -15.81 -10.62
N SER A 116 -4.57 -15.37 -10.33
CA SER A 116 -3.36 -16.13 -10.70
C SER A 116 -3.28 -17.48 -9.98
N SER A 117 -3.81 -17.57 -8.75
CA SER A 117 -3.78 -18.78 -7.94
C SER A 117 -4.78 -19.85 -8.41
N GLY A 118 -5.85 -19.44 -9.12
CA GLY A 118 -6.87 -20.36 -9.65
C GLY A 118 -6.50 -21.07 -10.95
N ARG A 119 -5.39 -20.69 -11.59
CA ARG A 119 -4.96 -21.26 -12.89
C ARG A 119 -3.99 -22.44 -12.75
N SER A 120 -3.57 -22.74 -11.52
CA SER A 120 -2.66 -23.85 -11.16
C SER A 120 -3.34 -25.22 -10.99
N SER A 121 -4.65 -25.35 -11.23
CA SER A 121 -5.40 -26.61 -11.01
C SER A 121 -5.94 -27.29 -12.29
N THR A 122 -5.68 -26.74 -13.48
CA THR A 122 -6.20 -27.29 -14.75
C THR A 122 -5.07 -27.82 -15.62
N GLY A 123 -4.48 -28.95 -15.20
CA GLY A 123 -3.34 -29.52 -15.90
C GLY A 123 -2.90 -30.88 -15.38
N SER A 124 -3.83 -31.76 -14.99
CA SER A 124 -3.55 -33.20 -14.92
C SER A 124 -4.32 -33.89 -16.05
N GLY A 125 -3.82 -33.72 -17.27
CA GLY A 125 -4.12 -34.67 -18.33
C GLY A 125 -3.44 -35.99 -17.96
N THR A 126 -4.20 -37.06 -17.90
CA THR A 126 -3.65 -38.40 -18.05
C THR A 126 -3.89 -38.86 -19.49
N PRO A 127 -2.87 -39.45 -20.16
CA PRO A 127 -2.97 -39.90 -21.54
C PRO A 127 -3.98 -41.03 -21.74
#